data_AF-A0A1G9MLC7-F1
#
_entry.id   AF-A0A1G9MLC7-F1
#
_cell.length_a   1.000
_cell.length_b   1.000
_cell.length_c   1.000
_cell.angle_alpha   90.00
_cell.angle_beta   90.00
_cell.angle_gamma   90.00
#
_symmetry.space_group_name_H-M   'P 1'
#
loop_
_entity.id
_entity.type
_entity.pdbx_description
1 polymer ?
#
loop_
_entity_poly.entity_id
_entity_poly.type
_entity_poly.pdbx_seq_one_letter_code
_entity_poly.pdbx_strand_id
1 'polypeptide(L)'
;MGSTSTGASLTSTTSDIAEAIAAAESAGISLAVSNPCFEVWLILHFADCTAGVAGPKAAEDKLRKHMPGYAKGTLDFAVLAGKVDKAVERAKALGAGNPSSDMWRLVEVVRKH
;
A
#
# COMPACT_ATOMS: atom_id res chain seq x y z
N MET A 1 -30.45 -26.94 18.06
CA MET A 1 -29.09 -27.18 18.60
C MET A 1 -28.12 -26.95 17.46
N GLY A 2 -27.08 -26.17 17.71
CA GLY A 2 -26.39 -25.33 16.73
C GLY A 2 -25.62 -26.08 15.65
N SER A 3 -25.76 -25.60 14.41
CA SER A 3 -24.82 -25.84 13.33
C SER A 3 -23.74 -24.77 13.42
N THR A 4 -22.55 -25.16 13.88
CA THR A 4 -21.37 -24.30 13.91
C THR A 4 -20.85 -24.05 12.50
N SER A 5 -20.89 -22.78 12.10
CA SER A 5 -20.19 -22.21 10.96
C SER A 5 -18.68 -22.42 11.10
N THR A 6 -18.09 -23.24 10.24
CA THR A 6 -16.64 -23.35 10.07
C THR A 6 -16.10 -22.05 9.49
N GLY A 7 -15.42 -21.26 10.32
CA GLY A 7 -14.70 -20.07 9.89
C GLY A 7 -13.53 -20.44 8.98
N ALA A 8 -13.55 -19.94 7.75
CA ALA A 8 -12.41 -20.01 6.84
C ALA A 8 -11.28 -19.13 7.41
N SER A 9 -10.20 -19.78 7.85
CA SER A 9 -8.97 -19.12 8.25
C SER A 9 -8.30 -18.52 7.01
N LEU A 10 -8.29 -17.19 6.90
CA LEU A 10 -7.71 -16.44 5.78
C LEU A 10 -6.17 -16.41 5.91
N THR A 11 -5.51 -17.52 5.59
CA THR A 11 -4.08 -17.49 5.25
C THR A 11 -3.97 -17.19 3.76
N SER A 12 -4.12 -15.92 3.38
CA SER A 12 -4.00 -15.54 1.97
C SER A 12 -2.58 -15.82 1.50
N THR A 13 -2.46 -16.72 0.53
CA THR A 13 -1.17 -17.12 -0.04
C THR A 13 -0.89 -16.25 -1.26
N THR A 14 0.37 -16.15 -1.65
CA THR A 14 0.84 -15.42 -2.85
C THR A 14 0.03 -15.73 -4.13
N SER A 15 -0.63 -16.90 -4.18
CA SER A 15 -1.50 -17.32 -5.29
C SER A 15 -2.74 -16.44 -5.45
N ASP A 16 -3.39 -16.01 -4.36
CA ASP A 16 -4.66 -15.27 -4.43
C ASP A 16 -4.45 -13.87 -5.03
N ILE A 17 -3.32 -13.24 -4.68
CA ILE A 17 -2.94 -11.91 -5.18
C ILE A 17 -2.59 -11.99 -6.67
N ALA A 18 -1.87 -13.04 -7.10
CA ALA A 18 -1.53 -13.22 -8.51
C ALA A 18 -2.78 -13.44 -9.38
N GLU A 19 -3.74 -14.23 -8.89
CA GLU A 19 -5.03 -14.44 -9.57
C GLU A 19 -5.83 -13.13 -9.67
N ALA A 20 -5.89 -12.34 -8.60
CA ALA A 20 -6.58 -11.05 -8.61
C ALA A 20 -5.94 -10.05 -9.60
N ILE A 21 -4.60 -10.06 -9.71
CA ILE A 21 -3.88 -9.24 -10.70
C ILE A 21 -4.27 -9.67 -12.12
N ALA A 22 -4.19 -10.97 -12.43
CA ALA A 22 -4.54 -11.49 -13.74
C ALA A 22 -6.01 -11.20 -14.11
N ALA A 23 -6.93 -11.34 -13.15
CA ALA A 23 -8.34 -10.99 -13.34
C ALA A 23 -8.52 -9.51 -13.67
N ALA A 24 -7.87 -8.61 -12.92
CA ALA A 24 -7.93 -7.17 -13.18
C ALA A 24 -7.37 -6.81 -14.57
N GLU A 25 -6.24 -7.40 -14.96
CA GLU A 25 -5.65 -7.21 -16.29
C GLU A 25 -6.62 -7.65 -17.40
N SER A 26 -7.25 -8.83 -17.26
CA SER A 26 -8.23 -9.33 -18.24
C SER A 26 -9.47 -8.43 -18.38
N ALA A 27 -9.81 -7.69 -17.31
CA ALA A 27 -10.92 -6.76 -17.27
C ALA A 27 -10.53 -5.33 -17.69
N GLY A 28 -9.27 -5.08 -18.08
CA GLY A 28 -8.77 -3.75 -18.41
C GLY A 28 -8.67 -2.81 -17.20
N ILE A 29 -8.62 -3.35 -15.98
CA ILE A 29 -8.52 -2.59 -14.73
C ILE A 29 -7.04 -2.46 -14.37
N SER A 30 -6.54 -1.22 -14.34
CA SER A 30 -5.19 -0.93 -13.86
C SER A 30 -5.14 -0.92 -12.33
N LEU A 31 -4.18 -1.65 -11.75
CA LEU A 31 -3.99 -1.73 -10.30
C LEU A 31 -2.84 -0.83 -9.83
N ALA A 32 -2.98 -0.30 -8.61
CA ALA A 32 -1.91 0.34 -7.86
C ALA A 32 -1.73 -0.38 -6.52
N VAL A 33 -0.73 -1.27 -6.45
CA VAL A 33 -0.49 -2.16 -5.31
C VAL A 33 0.62 -1.61 -4.42
N SER A 34 0.50 -1.75 -3.10
CA SER A 34 1.58 -1.45 -2.15
C SER A 34 1.89 -2.67 -1.30
N ASN A 35 3.17 -2.99 -1.15
CA ASN A 35 3.65 -4.18 -0.46
C ASN A 35 4.55 -3.77 0.73
N PRO A 36 4.25 -4.18 1.97
CA PRO A 36 3.17 -5.11 2.36
C PRO A 36 1.77 -4.49 2.44
N CYS A 37 1.64 -3.17 2.47
CA CYS A 37 0.35 -2.50 2.59
C CYS A 37 0.43 -1.03 2.16
N PHE A 38 -0.74 -0.38 2.13
CA PHE A 38 -0.88 1.03 1.73
C PHE A 38 -0.04 1.99 2.57
N GLU A 39 0.22 1.71 3.84
CA GLU A 39 1.07 2.54 4.70
C GLU A 39 2.50 2.72 4.16
N VAL A 40 3.00 1.83 3.30
CA VAL A 40 4.27 2.04 2.59
C VAL A 40 4.22 3.32 1.75
N TRP A 41 3.15 3.51 0.97
CA TRP A 41 2.95 4.74 0.20
C TRP A 41 2.94 5.99 1.08
N LEU A 42 2.31 5.91 2.25
CA LEU A 42 2.24 7.02 3.20
C LEU A 42 3.62 7.35 3.78
N ILE A 43 4.42 6.33 4.16
CA ILE A 43 5.79 6.52 4.64
C ILE A 43 6.66 7.25 3.60
N LEU A 44 6.50 6.91 2.32
CA LEU A 44 7.30 7.48 1.23
C LEU A 44 7.10 8.99 1.05
N HIS A 45 6.02 9.59 1.58
CA HIS A 45 5.89 11.05 1.63
C HIS A 45 6.93 11.69 2.55
N PHE A 46 7.35 10.99 3.60
CA PHE A 46 8.25 11.53 4.62
C PHE A 46 9.69 11.07 4.45
N ALA A 47 9.90 9.79 4.16
CA ALA A 47 11.22 9.18 4.18
C ALA A 47 11.35 8.04 3.17
N ASP A 48 12.60 7.70 2.84
CA ASP A 48 12.89 6.50 2.07
C ASP A 48 12.54 5.25 2.89
N CYS A 49 12.05 4.22 2.21
CA CYS A 49 11.70 2.95 2.82
C CYS A 49 12.34 1.85 1.99
N THR A 50 13.63 1.58 2.18
CA THR A 50 14.38 0.59 1.39
C THR A 50 14.57 -0.74 2.12
N ALA A 51 14.52 -0.73 3.45
CA ALA A 51 14.53 -1.94 4.26
C ALA A 51 13.16 -2.63 4.26
N GLY A 52 13.17 -3.96 4.18
CA GLY A 52 11.97 -4.79 4.24
C GLY A 52 11.06 -4.45 5.43
N VAL A 53 9.76 -4.41 5.19
CA VAL A 53 8.75 -4.13 6.21
C VAL A 53 8.05 -5.43 6.58
N ALA A 54 8.23 -5.88 7.82
CA ALA A 54 7.79 -7.22 8.26
C ALA A 54 6.28 -7.50 8.06
N GLY A 55 5.46 -6.46 7.96
CA GLY A 55 4.03 -6.58 7.67
C GLY A 55 3.29 -5.28 7.97
N PRO A 56 1.95 -5.28 7.85
CA PRO A 56 1.14 -4.08 8.02
C PRO A 56 1.33 -3.36 9.36
N LYS A 57 1.42 -4.10 10.47
CA LYS A 57 1.64 -3.52 11.79
C LYS A 57 2.99 -2.77 11.89
N ALA A 58 4.04 -3.33 11.30
CA ALA A 58 5.35 -2.70 11.27
C ALA A 58 5.36 -1.43 10.40
N ALA A 59 4.60 -1.44 9.29
CA ALA A 59 4.39 -0.26 8.45
C ALA A 59 3.67 0.85 9.24
N GLU A 60 2.58 0.52 9.93
CA GLU A 60 1.84 1.46 10.79
C GLU A 60 2.74 2.07 11.87
N ASP A 61 3.53 1.25 12.57
CA ASP A 61 4.44 1.72 13.62
C ASP A 61 5.54 2.61 13.07
N LYS A 62 6.05 2.32 11.86
CA LYS A 62 7.01 3.18 11.17
C LYS A 62 6.37 4.50 10.75
N LEU A 63 5.15 4.48 10.21
CA LEU A 63 4.42 5.68 9.82
C LEU A 63 4.14 6.60 11.00
N ARG A 64 3.79 6.04 12.17
CA ARG A 64 3.51 6.81 13.40
C ARG A 64 4.69 7.64 13.91
N LYS A 65 5.93 7.33 13.48
CA LYS A 65 7.11 8.16 13.77
C LYS A 65 7.06 9.49 13.02
N HIS A 66 6.38 9.54 11.87
CA HIS A 66 6.20 10.75 11.06
C HIS A 66 4.83 11.39 11.26
N MET A 67 3.82 10.59 11.59
CA MET A 67 2.45 11.04 11.87
C MET A 67 1.99 10.50 13.24
N PRO A 68 2.40 11.15 14.35
CA PRO A 68 1.92 10.77 15.68
C PRO A 68 0.39 10.84 15.72
N GLY A 69 -0.25 9.73 16.07
CA GLY A 69 -1.72 9.62 16.09
C GLY A 69 -2.36 9.03 14.83
N TYR A 70 -1.57 8.59 13.83
CA TYR A 70 -2.14 7.87 12.69
C TYR A 70 -2.93 6.62 13.14
N ALA A 71 -4.17 6.56 12.69
CA ALA A 71 -5.06 5.42 12.72
C ALA A 71 -5.72 5.26 11.35
N LYS A 72 -6.12 4.03 11.00
CA LYS A 72 -6.79 3.79 9.71
C LYS A 72 -8.09 4.59 9.65
N GLY A 73 -8.30 5.29 8.54
CA GLY A 73 -9.44 6.18 8.33
C GLY A 73 -9.29 7.59 8.90
N THR A 74 -8.18 7.92 9.58
CA THR A 74 -7.96 9.26 10.16
C THR A 74 -6.91 10.08 9.40
N LEU A 75 -6.68 9.76 8.13
CA LEU A 75 -5.65 10.41 7.31
C LEU A 75 -6.04 11.86 6.94
N ASP A 76 -5.33 12.84 7.49
CA ASP A 76 -5.36 14.22 6.98
C ASP A 76 -4.42 14.35 5.78
N PHE A 77 -5.01 14.45 4.58
CA PHE A 77 -4.25 14.56 3.34
C PHE A 77 -3.46 15.88 3.24
N ALA A 78 -3.84 16.94 3.95
CA ALA A 78 -3.12 18.22 3.90
C ALA A 78 -1.65 18.06 4.32
N VAL A 79 -1.37 17.14 5.24
CA VAL A 79 -0.01 16.81 5.70
C VAL A 79 0.84 16.17 4.60
N LEU A 80 0.21 15.48 3.64
CA LEU A 80 0.86 14.74 2.56
C LEU A 80 0.93 15.52 1.24
N ALA A 81 -0.03 16.42 0.99
CA ALA A 81 -0.23 17.06 -0.32
C ALA A 81 1.06 17.68 -0.91
N GLY A 82 1.82 18.42 -0.09
CA GLY A 82 3.07 19.05 -0.52
C GLY A 82 4.26 18.09 -0.68
N LYS A 83 4.07 16.78 -0.48
CA LYS A 83 5.12 15.75 -0.49
C LYS A 83 4.88 14.66 -1.54
N VAL A 84 3.80 14.75 -2.31
CA VAL A 84 3.41 13.72 -3.29
C VAL A 84 4.52 13.51 -4.33
N ASP A 85 5.19 14.56 -4.80
CA ASP A 85 6.29 14.41 -5.78
C ASP A 85 7.45 13.59 -5.22
N LYS A 86 7.80 13.81 -3.94
CA LYS A 86 8.82 13.01 -3.25
C LYS A 86 8.36 11.58 -3.02
N ALA A 87 7.09 11.35 -2.71
CA ALA A 87 6.55 10.01 -2.62
C ALA A 87 6.63 9.28 -3.98
N VAL A 88 6.30 9.96 -5.08
CA VAL A 88 6.42 9.43 -6.44
C VAL A 88 7.86 9.06 -6.78
N GLU A 89 8.80 9.98 -6.57
CA GLU A 89 10.24 9.75 -6.81
C GLU A 89 10.73 8.51 -6.06
N ARG A 90 10.43 8.45 -4.76
CA ARG A 90 10.88 7.34 -3.90
C ARG A 90 10.21 6.02 -4.27
N ALA A 91 8.92 6.03 -4.59
CA ALA A 91 8.20 4.82 -4.99
C ALA A 91 8.75 4.23 -6.29
N LYS A 92 9.08 5.08 -7.28
CA LYS A 92 9.73 4.65 -8.53
C LYS A 92 11.14 4.11 -8.34
N ALA A 93 11.84 4.59 -7.31
CA ALA A 93 13.18 4.11 -6.97
C ALA A 93 13.16 2.74 -6.25
N LEU A 94 12.00 2.29 -5.77
CA LEU A 94 11.85 0.94 -5.21
C LEU A 94 11.77 -0.09 -6.34
N GLY A 95 12.40 -1.24 -6.13
CA GLY A 95 12.24 -2.40 -6.98
C GLY A 95 10.92 -3.13 -6.74
N ALA A 96 10.75 -4.27 -7.42
CA ALA A 96 9.70 -5.22 -7.07
C ALA A 96 9.98 -5.86 -5.70
N GLY A 97 8.92 -6.21 -4.96
CA GLY A 97 9.03 -6.91 -3.69
C GLY A 97 8.66 -6.06 -2.48
N ASN A 98 9.28 -6.32 -1.33
CA ASN A 98 8.96 -5.65 -0.07
C ASN A 98 10.14 -4.78 0.38
N PRO A 99 9.96 -3.45 0.51
CA PRO A 99 8.73 -2.70 0.25
C PRO A 99 8.58 -2.25 -1.21
N SER A 100 7.34 -2.04 -1.67
CA SER A 100 7.05 -1.41 -2.97
C SER A 100 5.72 -0.64 -2.94
N SER A 101 5.53 0.26 -3.90
CA SER A 101 4.23 0.91 -4.15
C SER A 101 4.09 1.37 -5.59
N ASP A 102 3.01 0.98 -6.26
CA ASP A 102 2.62 1.43 -7.61
C ASP A 102 1.71 2.68 -7.60
N MET A 103 1.48 3.29 -6.44
CA MET A 103 0.63 4.49 -6.32
C MET A 103 1.11 5.67 -7.16
N TRP A 104 2.39 5.71 -7.51
CA TRP A 104 2.92 6.69 -8.47
C TRP A 104 2.22 6.62 -9.83
N ARG A 105 1.81 5.43 -10.29
CA ARG A 105 1.07 5.26 -11.55
C ARG A 105 -0.29 5.95 -11.47
N LEU A 106 -1.00 5.78 -10.36
CA LEU A 106 -2.29 6.42 -10.13
C LEU A 106 -2.15 7.94 -10.09
N VAL A 107 -1.14 8.45 -9.38
CA VAL A 107 -0.86 9.90 -9.31
C VAL A 107 -0.62 10.48 -10.70
N GLU A 108 0.17 9.81 -11.54
CA GLU A 108 0.45 10.25 -12.91
C GLU A 108 -0.78 10.23 -13.82
N VAL A 109 -1.70 9.27 -13.63
CA VAL A 109 -2.97 9.24 -14.38
C VAL A 109 -3.86 10.40 -13.93
N VAL A 110 -4.06 10.58 -12.62
CA VAL A 110 -4.97 11.61 -12.09
C VAL A 110 -4.49 13.03 -12.43
N ARG A 111 -3.19 13.30 -12.43
CA ARG A 111 -2.63 14.62 -12.74
C ARG A 111 -2.67 15.01 -14.22
N LYS A 112 -2.95 14.06 -15.12
CA LYS A 112 -3.08 14.34 -16.57
C LYS A 112 -4.47 14.86 -16.94
N HIS A 113 -5.41 14.83 -16.00
CA HIS A 113 -6.77 15.35 -16.13
C HIS A 113 -6.94 16.62 -15.30
#